data_AF-I3ZKQ2-F1
#
_entry.id   AF-I3ZKQ2-F1
#
_cell.length_a   1.000
_cell.length_b   1.000
_cell.length_c   1.000
_cell.angle_alpha   90.00
_cell.angle_beta   90.00
_cell.angle_gamma   90.00
#
_symmetry.space_group_name_H-M   'P 1'
#
loop_
_entity.id
_entity.type
_entity.pdbx_description
1 polymer ?
#
loop_
_entity_poly.entity_id
_entity_poly.type
_entity_poly.pdbx_seq_one_letter_code
_entity_poly.pdbx_strand_id
1 'polypeptide(L)'
;MKLSFPTRFPPAYMLTSAGILFVAAWVEGTDLVMAALAATFLILSGLAFNAAGGLVYPSGAYVFFLATLSVGVGTAAKLLAGEPLDSNLRAPIKSMLVYNAGMLTIYAAATLNRHLRRKRPLLGNMLVNARMDQIAMGCILIGIAGPLVVPESAAATFAQINNFLPFAILLPVYARARETDGESTFNWISFGAWAYSTIVFGLLTFSKQGIYSASVAWAVAALAAGYRIGKVRLLALTVVAVVASSILTPYSQIGRQFRGAADLNDQAIYLLEHPLETRELYALQSERESRRHKSDIHWFEHSQGLLDRLTMFPIDDALIAMTDQGHSRTLYVYATYLMNSVPHLFFPDKPNILWGNEFAHEIGMLSPADHTTSISFSPFSDAYHVGQWQVIFFIAPFMFFVLFYVTDSVAGSTNQTAWALLYVLYFSHTAPEGMMATTVYGSTTFTIAVILGAFVVARITPLLGQLVTLPKPLAPQGVAVKS
;
A
#
# COMPACT_ATOMS: atom_id res chain seq x y z
N MET A 1 7.55 -6.02 -24.46
CA MET A 1 6.24 -6.50 -23.97
C MET A 1 5.50 -5.31 -23.37
N LYS A 2 4.23 -5.07 -23.74
CA LYS A 2 3.43 -3.99 -23.16
C LYS A 2 2.85 -4.51 -21.83
N LEU A 3 3.25 -3.91 -20.71
CA LEU A 3 2.66 -4.24 -19.42
C LEU A 3 1.46 -3.34 -19.20
N SER A 4 0.33 -3.94 -18.84
CA SER A 4 -0.90 -3.21 -18.51
C SER A 4 -1.48 -3.76 -17.22
N PHE A 5 -2.22 -2.92 -16.50
CA PHE A 5 -2.95 -3.38 -15.34
C PHE A 5 -3.93 -4.51 -15.70
N PRO A 6 -3.87 -5.65 -15.00
CA PRO A 6 -4.84 -6.72 -15.18
C PRO A 6 -6.24 -6.22 -14.80
N THR A 7 -7.18 -6.37 -15.72
CA THR A 7 -8.60 -6.05 -15.50
C THR A 7 -9.39 -7.26 -15.01
N ARG A 8 -8.86 -8.46 -15.24
CA ARG A 8 -9.44 -9.72 -14.80
C ARG A 8 -8.40 -10.83 -14.77
N PHE A 9 -8.60 -11.81 -13.89
CA PHE A 9 -7.98 -13.12 -13.96
C PHE A 9 -8.95 -14.11 -14.61
N PRO A 10 -8.55 -14.79 -15.71
CA PRO A 10 -9.33 -15.87 -16.29
C PRO A 10 -9.64 -16.94 -15.24
N PRO A 11 -10.90 -17.39 -15.09
CA PRO A 11 -11.27 -18.40 -14.09
C PRO A 11 -10.45 -19.68 -14.19
N ALA A 12 -10.10 -20.10 -15.41
CA ALA A 12 -9.26 -21.27 -15.62
C ALA A 12 -7.87 -21.15 -14.96
N TYR A 13 -7.19 -20.01 -15.12
CA TYR A 13 -5.89 -19.80 -14.47
C TYR A 13 -6.02 -19.70 -12.95
N MET A 14 -7.06 -19.05 -12.46
CA MET A 14 -7.34 -18.98 -11.03
C MET A 14 -7.56 -20.38 -10.42
N LEU A 15 -8.42 -21.20 -11.03
CA LEU A 15 -8.69 -22.57 -10.58
C LEU A 15 -7.44 -23.47 -10.71
N THR A 16 -6.67 -23.32 -11.78
CA THR A 16 -5.43 -24.08 -11.98
C THR A 16 -4.40 -23.71 -10.92
N SER A 17 -4.17 -22.41 -10.67
CA SER A 17 -3.26 -21.96 -9.62
C SER A 17 -3.71 -22.41 -8.23
N ALA A 18 -5.01 -22.40 -7.94
CA ALA A 18 -5.56 -22.91 -6.68
C ALA A 18 -5.36 -24.42 -6.54
N GLY A 19 -5.55 -25.20 -7.62
CA GLY A 19 -5.28 -26.64 -7.63
C GLY A 19 -3.79 -26.96 -7.44
N ILE A 20 -2.89 -26.22 -8.11
CA ILE A 20 -1.45 -26.37 -7.91
C ILE A 20 -1.06 -26.05 -6.46
N LEU A 21 -1.56 -24.94 -5.92
CA LEU A 21 -1.31 -24.53 -4.54
C LEU A 21 -1.80 -25.59 -3.55
N PHE A 22 -3.02 -26.11 -3.75
CA PHE A 22 -3.59 -27.17 -2.90
C PHE A 22 -2.71 -28.42 -2.89
N VAL A 23 -2.33 -28.92 -4.07
CA VAL A 23 -1.51 -30.13 -4.19
C VAL A 23 -0.13 -29.90 -3.60
N ALA A 24 0.52 -28.77 -3.91
CA ALA A 24 1.82 -28.43 -3.34
C ALA A 24 1.77 -28.36 -1.81
N ALA A 25 0.80 -27.62 -1.25
CA ALA A 25 0.65 -27.51 0.20
C ALA A 25 0.44 -28.87 0.87
N TRP A 26 -0.42 -29.72 0.29
CA TRP A 26 -0.67 -31.05 0.83
C TRP A 26 0.56 -31.97 0.74
N VAL A 27 1.32 -31.91 -0.35
CA VAL A 27 2.57 -32.68 -0.52
C VAL A 27 3.64 -32.25 0.49
N GLU A 28 3.74 -30.95 0.80
CA GLU A 28 4.62 -30.43 1.86
C GLU A 28 4.12 -30.73 3.28
N GLY A 29 3.07 -31.54 3.45
CA GLY A 29 2.60 -32.00 4.76
C GLY A 29 1.63 -31.07 5.47
N THR A 30 1.09 -30.05 4.78
CA THR A 30 0.04 -29.18 5.34
C THR A 30 -1.23 -29.98 5.62
N ASP A 31 -1.93 -29.69 6.73
CA ASP A 31 -3.27 -30.24 6.99
C ASP A 31 -4.21 -30.03 5.79
N LEU A 32 -5.02 -31.05 5.49
CA LEU A 32 -5.89 -31.07 4.32
C LEU A 32 -6.92 -29.93 4.32
N VAL A 33 -7.46 -29.60 5.50
CA VAL A 33 -8.44 -28.51 5.65
C VAL A 33 -7.75 -27.17 5.42
N MET A 34 -6.55 -26.98 5.99
CA MET A 34 -5.77 -25.77 5.78
C MET A 34 -5.40 -25.58 4.29
N ALA A 35 -4.93 -26.63 3.61
CA ALA A 35 -4.62 -26.59 2.19
C ALA A 35 -5.86 -26.23 1.34
N ALA A 36 -7.02 -26.83 1.64
CA ALA A 36 -8.27 -26.53 0.96
C ALA A 36 -8.75 -25.08 1.19
N LEU A 37 -8.62 -24.57 2.41
CA LEU A 37 -8.94 -23.18 2.75
C LEU A 37 -7.99 -22.20 2.06
N ALA A 38 -6.70 -22.54 1.93
CA ALA A 38 -5.74 -21.74 1.19
C ALA A 38 -6.06 -21.62 -0.30
N ALA A 39 -6.44 -22.74 -0.93
CA ALA A 39 -6.91 -22.75 -2.30
C ALA A 39 -8.22 -21.96 -2.47
N THR A 40 -9.16 -22.10 -1.53
CA THR A 40 -10.43 -21.36 -1.54
C THR A 40 -10.21 -19.86 -1.42
N PHE A 41 -9.27 -19.41 -0.58
CA PHE A 41 -8.93 -18.00 -0.44
C PHE A 41 -8.40 -17.42 -1.75
N LEU A 42 -7.55 -18.16 -2.47
CA LEU A 42 -7.04 -17.73 -3.77
C LEU A 42 -8.17 -17.57 -4.80
N ILE A 43 -9.13 -18.51 -4.81
CA ILE A 43 -10.33 -18.44 -5.66
C ILE A 43 -11.18 -17.22 -5.30
N LEU A 44 -11.51 -17.03 -4.02
CA LEU A 44 -12.31 -15.89 -3.56
C LEU A 44 -11.61 -14.56 -3.87
N SER A 45 -10.29 -14.48 -3.70
CA SER A 45 -9.50 -13.30 -4.03
C SER A 45 -9.58 -12.97 -5.52
N GLY A 46 -9.45 -13.97 -6.40
CA GLY A 46 -9.58 -13.78 -7.84
C GLY A 46 -11.01 -13.38 -8.26
N LEU A 47 -12.04 -13.95 -7.62
CA LEU A 47 -13.44 -13.55 -7.84
C LEU A 47 -13.72 -12.11 -7.37
N ALA A 48 -13.26 -11.74 -6.18
CA ALA A 48 -13.34 -10.38 -5.64
C ALA A 48 -12.63 -9.37 -6.54
N PHE A 49 -11.42 -9.69 -6.99
CA PHE A 49 -10.65 -8.86 -7.92
C PHE A 49 -11.40 -8.63 -9.24
N ASN A 50 -11.96 -9.70 -9.81
CA ASN A 50 -12.77 -9.63 -11.03
C ASN A 50 -14.06 -8.83 -10.84
N ALA A 51 -14.73 -8.99 -9.69
CA ALA A 51 -15.95 -8.26 -9.35
C ALA A 51 -15.67 -6.75 -9.19
N ALA A 52 -14.54 -6.40 -8.58
CA ALA A 52 -14.09 -5.02 -8.42
C ALA A 52 -13.64 -4.36 -9.75
N GLY A 53 -13.37 -5.16 -10.77
CA GLY A 53 -12.94 -4.68 -12.09
C GLY A 53 -11.42 -4.61 -12.27
N GLY A 54 -10.67 -5.30 -11.41
CA GLY A 54 -9.22 -5.44 -11.49
C GLY A 54 -8.42 -4.22 -11.06
N LEU A 55 -7.10 -4.24 -11.31
CA LEU A 55 -6.15 -3.20 -10.85
C LEU A 55 -6.41 -1.81 -11.43
N VAL A 56 -7.27 -1.70 -12.46
CA VAL A 56 -7.66 -0.41 -13.03
C VAL A 56 -8.63 0.35 -12.14
N TYR A 57 -9.31 -0.29 -11.19
CA TYR A 57 -10.17 0.37 -10.20
C TYR A 57 -9.50 0.41 -8.82
N PRO A 58 -9.71 1.48 -8.02
CA PRO A 58 -9.29 1.55 -6.63
C PRO A 58 -9.69 0.31 -5.82
N SER A 59 -10.95 -0.12 -5.94
CA SER A 59 -11.44 -1.33 -5.26
C SER A 59 -10.67 -2.59 -5.65
N GLY A 60 -10.36 -2.79 -6.93
CA GLY A 60 -9.59 -3.95 -7.37
C GLY A 60 -8.11 -3.89 -6.95
N ALA A 61 -7.53 -2.70 -6.83
CA ALA A 61 -6.22 -2.50 -6.22
C ALA A 61 -6.20 -2.87 -4.74
N TYR A 62 -7.22 -2.47 -3.99
CA TYR A 62 -7.38 -2.88 -2.59
C TYR A 62 -7.36 -4.41 -2.45
N VAL A 63 -8.21 -5.11 -3.23
CA VAL A 63 -8.28 -6.58 -3.20
C VAL A 63 -6.94 -7.22 -3.58
N PHE A 64 -6.29 -6.72 -4.63
CA PHE A 64 -5.02 -7.26 -5.11
C PHE A 64 -3.92 -7.15 -4.04
N PHE A 65 -3.71 -5.96 -3.48
CA PHE A 65 -2.65 -5.74 -2.51
C PHE A 65 -2.93 -6.45 -1.18
N LEU A 66 -4.19 -6.46 -0.72
CA LEU A 66 -4.61 -7.23 0.45
C LEU A 66 -4.32 -8.73 0.25
N ALA A 67 -4.81 -9.34 -0.83
CA ALA A 67 -4.63 -10.77 -1.05
C ALA A 67 -3.15 -11.16 -1.23
N THR A 68 -2.41 -10.34 -1.97
CA THR A 68 -0.99 -10.60 -2.28
C THR A 68 -0.12 -10.49 -1.05
N LEU A 69 -0.26 -9.39 -0.28
CA LEU A 69 0.62 -9.11 0.85
C LEU A 69 0.15 -9.82 2.11
N SER A 70 -1.15 -9.98 2.37
CA SER A 70 -1.55 -10.66 3.61
C SER A 70 -1.20 -12.15 3.58
N VAL A 71 -1.54 -12.88 2.51
CA VAL A 71 -1.35 -14.35 2.43
C VAL A 71 -0.54 -14.79 1.21
N GLY A 72 -0.81 -14.25 0.02
CA GLY A 72 -0.34 -14.82 -1.25
C GLY A 72 1.18 -14.98 -1.37
N VAL A 73 1.94 -13.93 -1.09
CA VAL A 73 3.42 -13.95 -1.17
C VAL A 73 4.01 -14.90 -0.13
N GLY A 74 3.49 -14.87 1.11
CA GLY A 74 3.99 -15.73 2.18
C GLY A 74 3.70 -17.20 1.92
N THR A 75 2.49 -17.55 1.46
CA THR A 75 2.14 -18.92 1.05
C THR A 75 3.08 -19.40 -0.07
N ALA A 76 3.29 -18.59 -1.11
CA ALA A 76 4.17 -18.97 -2.20
C ALA A 76 5.62 -19.19 -1.74
N ALA A 77 6.14 -18.28 -0.90
CA ALA A 77 7.48 -18.42 -0.33
C ALA A 77 7.61 -19.69 0.52
N LYS A 78 6.59 -20.04 1.31
CA LYS A 78 6.61 -21.18 2.21
C LYS A 78 6.59 -22.51 1.45
N LEU A 79 5.77 -22.60 0.41
CA LEU A 79 5.78 -23.76 -0.48
C LEU A 79 7.11 -23.89 -1.25
N LEU A 80 7.73 -22.77 -1.66
CA LEU A 80 9.04 -22.81 -2.31
C LEU A 80 10.17 -23.21 -1.35
N ALA A 81 10.01 -22.95 -0.06
CA ALA A 81 10.93 -23.39 0.99
C ALA A 81 10.73 -24.87 1.37
N GLY A 82 9.66 -25.52 0.91
CA GLY A 82 9.32 -26.89 1.30
C GLY A 82 8.78 -26.99 2.73
N GLU A 83 8.09 -25.94 3.20
CA GLU A 83 7.55 -25.87 4.55
C GLU A 83 5.99 -26.01 4.55
N PRO A 84 5.39 -26.76 5.49
CA PRO A 84 3.92 -26.87 5.61
C PRO A 84 3.26 -25.51 5.91
N LEU A 85 2.12 -25.17 5.31
CA LEU A 85 1.50 -23.85 5.48
C LEU A 85 1.03 -23.56 6.92
N ASP A 86 0.68 -24.59 7.66
CA ASP A 86 0.20 -24.56 9.04
C ASP A 86 1.31 -24.60 10.11
N SER A 87 2.57 -24.84 9.73
CA SER A 87 3.68 -24.82 10.70
C SER A 87 3.88 -23.42 11.32
N ASN A 88 4.28 -23.38 12.58
CA ASN A 88 4.56 -22.18 13.38
C ASN A 88 3.39 -21.20 13.55
N LEU A 89 2.16 -21.64 13.26
CA LEU A 89 0.93 -20.89 13.53
C LEU A 89 0.24 -21.42 14.79
N ARG A 90 -0.41 -20.53 15.53
CA ARG A 90 -1.17 -20.83 16.75
C ARG A 90 -2.56 -21.37 16.45
N ALA A 91 -3.24 -20.86 15.42
CA ALA A 91 -4.60 -21.26 15.07
C ALA A 91 -4.85 -21.34 13.55
N PRO A 92 -4.03 -22.09 12.79
CA PRO A 92 -3.94 -22.00 11.33
C PRO A 92 -5.29 -22.15 10.61
N ILE A 93 -6.08 -23.17 10.97
CA ILE A 93 -7.40 -23.41 10.37
C ILE A 93 -8.37 -22.25 10.66
N LYS A 94 -8.41 -21.75 11.90
CA LYS A 94 -9.29 -20.64 12.27
C LYS A 94 -8.91 -19.38 11.51
N SER A 95 -7.62 -19.07 11.46
CA SER A 95 -7.10 -17.90 10.78
C SER A 95 -7.44 -17.93 9.30
N MET A 96 -7.29 -19.07 8.64
CA MET A 96 -7.65 -19.20 7.24
C MET A 96 -9.17 -19.15 6.99
N LEU A 97 -9.99 -19.62 7.93
CA LEU A 97 -11.45 -19.42 7.88
C LEU A 97 -11.83 -17.94 7.99
N VAL A 98 -11.22 -17.20 8.91
CA VAL A 98 -11.43 -15.74 9.07
C VAL A 98 -11.06 -15.01 7.79
N TYR A 99 -9.92 -15.35 7.18
CA TYR A 99 -9.48 -14.80 5.91
C TYR A 99 -10.42 -15.11 4.73
N ASN A 100 -10.92 -16.35 4.63
CA ASN A 100 -11.92 -16.73 3.63
C ASN A 100 -13.23 -15.96 3.83
N ALA A 101 -13.72 -15.85 5.07
CA ALA A 101 -14.93 -15.10 5.39
C ALA A 101 -14.76 -13.60 5.08
N GLY A 102 -13.62 -13.02 5.44
CA GLY A 102 -13.27 -11.65 5.10
C GLY A 102 -13.18 -11.40 3.58
N MET A 103 -12.57 -12.31 2.83
CA MET A 103 -12.52 -12.18 1.36
C MET A 103 -13.90 -12.38 0.72
N LEU A 104 -14.75 -13.24 1.28
CA LEU A 104 -16.15 -13.39 0.85
C LEU A 104 -16.95 -12.09 1.07
N THR A 105 -16.73 -11.39 2.18
CA THR A 105 -17.42 -10.11 2.46
C THR A 105 -16.95 -9.02 1.50
N ILE A 106 -15.65 -8.98 1.17
CA ILE A 106 -15.09 -8.14 0.12
C ILE A 106 -15.69 -8.49 -1.26
N TYR A 107 -15.82 -9.78 -1.60
CA TYR A 107 -16.44 -10.21 -2.86
C TYR A 107 -17.89 -9.73 -2.97
N ALA A 108 -18.67 -9.85 -1.88
CA ALA A 108 -20.04 -9.35 -1.82
C ALA A 108 -20.09 -7.81 -2.00
N ALA A 109 -19.24 -7.08 -1.27
CA ALA A 109 -19.12 -5.62 -1.37
C ALA A 109 -18.71 -5.16 -2.78
N ALA A 110 -17.73 -5.83 -3.39
CA ALA A 110 -17.27 -5.55 -4.76
C ALA A 110 -18.38 -5.83 -5.79
N THR A 111 -19.13 -6.92 -5.62
CA THR A 111 -20.27 -7.25 -6.48
C THR A 111 -21.35 -6.19 -6.37
N LEU A 112 -21.72 -5.76 -5.17
CA LEU A 112 -22.70 -4.69 -4.96
C LEU A 112 -22.22 -3.37 -5.56
N ASN A 113 -20.96 -3.00 -5.29
CA ASN A 113 -20.33 -1.79 -5.82
C ASN A 113 -20.32 -1.78 -7.35
N ARG A 114 -20.03 -2.90 -8.02
CA ARG A 114 -20.06 -2.99 -9.48
C ARG A 114 -21.40 -2.55 -10.08
N HIS A 115 -22.51 -2.81 -9.39
CA HIS A 115 -23.85 -2.43 -9.84
C HIS A 115 -24.23 -0.99 -9.47
N LEU A 116 -23.74 -0.50 -8.32
CA LEU A 116 -24.14 0.82 -7.79
C LEU A 116 -23.17 1.95 -8.14
N ARG A 117 -21.90 1.66 -8.45
CA ARG A 117 -20.89 2.68 -8.71
C ARG A 117 -21.25 3.57 -9.90
N ARG A 118 -20.84 4.83 -9.82
CA ARG A 118 -21.10 5.81 -10.89
C ARG A 118 -20.38 5.43 -12.18
N LYS A 119 -21.11 5.44 -13.31
CA LYS A 119 -20.52 5.27 -14.65
C LYS A 119 -19.56 6.41 -15.02
N ARG A 120 -19.84 7.62 -14.53
CA ARG A 120 -18.99 8.81 -14.69
C ARG A 120 -18.43 9.19 -13.32
N PRO A 121 -17.11 9.09 -13.12
CA PRO A 121 -16.49 9.45 -11.85
C PRO A 121 -16.59 10.95 -11.60
N LEU A 122 -16.65 11.34 -10.33
CA LEU A 122 -16.77 12.75 -9.93
C LEU A 122 -15.62 13.60 -10.46
N LEU A 123 -14.40 13.07 -10.40
CA LEU A 123 -13.20 13.78 -10.87
C LEU A 123 -12.92 13.58 -12.37
N GLY A 124 -13.83 12.93 -13.12
CA GLY A 124 -13.64 12.60 -14.53
C GLY A 124 -13.40 13.81 -15.45
N ASN A 125 -14.00 14.95 -15.11
CA ASN A 125 -13.87 16.17 -15.90
C ASN A 125 -12.70 17.05 -15.45
N MET A 126 -11.99 16.69 -14.37
CA MET A 126 -10.80 17.42 -13.91
C MET A 126 -9.56 16.95 -14.68
N LEU A 127 -9.67 16.93 -16.01
CA LEU A 127 -8.61 16.49 -16.89
C LEU A 127 -7.49 17.53 -16.94
N VAL A 128 -6.32 17.08 -16.53
CA VAL A 128 -5.07 17.78 -16.74
C VAL A 128 -4.61 17.46 -18.16
N ASN A 129 -4.99 18.25 -19.16
CA ASN A 129 -4.57 17.98 -20.56
C ASN A 129 -3.56 18.99 -21.09
N ALA A 130 -3.18 20.00 -20.31
CA ALA A 130 -2.18 20.97 -20.72
C ALA A 130 -1.18 21.23 -19.60
N ARG A 131 0.11 21.22 -19.95
CA ARG A 131 1.23 21.69 -19.12
C ARG A 131 1.60 20.79 -17.92
N MET A 132 1.75 19.49 -18.16
CA MET A 132 2.19 18.50 -17.14
C MET A 132 3.47 18.91 -16.40
N ASP A 133 4.44 19.51 -17.10
CA ASP A 133 5.69 19.98 -16.49
C ASP A 133 5.44 21.08 -15.45
N GLN A 134 4.52 22.01 -15.72
CA GLN A 134 4.17 23.08 -14.78
C GLN A 134 3.45 22.51 -13.57
N ILE A 135 2.58 21.54 -13.79
CA ILE A 135 1.83 20.89 -12.73
C ILE A 135 2.77 20.09 -11.83
N ALA A 136 3.70 19.34 -12.41
CA ALA A 136 4.72 18.63 -11.67
C ALA A 136 5.56 19.60 -10.82
N MET A 137 6.02 20.70 -11.41
CA MET A 137 6.80 21.71 -10.69
C MET A 137 5.99 22.36 -9.56
N GLY A 138 4.73 22.75 -9.83
CA GLY A 138 3.86 23.30 -8.79
C GLY A 138 3.59 22.31 -7.67
N CYS A 139 3.44 21.03 -7.98
CA CYS A 139 3.32 19.96 -6.99
C CYS A 139 4.60 19.81 -6.15
N ILE A 140 5.80 19.88 -6.76
CA ILE A 140 7.08 19.88 -6.03
C ILE A 140 7.14 21.08 -5.08
N LEU A 141 6.82 22.28 -5.56
CA LEU A 141 6.85 23.50 -4.77
C LEU A 141 5.92 23.39 -3.55
N ILE A 142 4.67 22.96 -3.74
CA ILE A 142 3.75 22.77 -2.61
C ILE A 142 4.25 21.65 -1.69
N GLY A 143 4.72 20.54 -2.25
CA GLY A 143 5.16 19.39 -1.47
C GLY A 143 6.37 19.67 -0.58
N ILE A 144 7.30 20.51 -1.04
CA ILE A 144 8.54 20.87 -0.33
C ILE A 144 8.38 22.13 0.52
N ALA A 145 7.82 23.20 -0.05
CA ALA A 145 7.71 24.48 0.65
C ALA A 145 6.48 24.55 1.55
N GLY A 146 5.42 23.79 1.24
CA GLY A 146 4.18 23.76 2.03
C GLY A 146 4.40 23.49 3.52
N PRO A 147 5.14 22.44 3.92
CA PRO A 147 5.45 22.18 5.32
C PRO A 147 6.18 23.33 6.04
N LEU A 148 6.90 24.19 5.31
CA LEU A 148 7.68 25.31 5.87
C LEU A 148 6.83 26.57 6.08
N VAL A 149 5.72 26.71 5.36
CA VAL A 149 4.87 27.92 5.41
C VAL A 149 3.56 27.69 6.15
N VAL A 150 3.17 26.44 6.36
CA VAL A 150 1.94 26.09 7.08
C VAL A 150 2.15 26.30 8.58
N PRO A 151 1.24 27.00 9.27
CA PRO A 151 1.30 27.16 10.72
C PRO A 151 1.33 25.80 11.45
N GLU A 152 2.02 25.72 12.58
CA GLU A 152 2.15 24.49 13.36
C GLU A 152 0.79 23.85 13.71
N SER A 153 -0.23 24.68 14.02
CA SER A 153 -1.60 24.24 14.29
C SER A 153 -2.28 23.52 13.12
N ALA A 154 -1.80 23.73 11.89
CA ALA A 154 -2.29 23.10 10.67
C ALA A 154 -1.30 22.09 10.08
N ALA A 155 -0.10 21.93 10.64
CA ALA A 155 0.97 21.11 10.08
C ALA A 155 0.56 19.63 9.98
N ALA A 156 -0.10 19.08 11.01
CA ALA A 156 -0.59 17.70 10.97
C ALA A 156 -1.66 17.48 9.89
N THR A 157 -2.62 18.41 9.77
CA THR A 157 -3.64 18.37 8.72
C THR A 157 -3.02 18.50 7.33
N PHE A 158 -2.05 19.41 7.17
CA PHE A 158 -1.33 19.58 5.92
C PHE A 158 -0.55 18.34 5.54
N ALA A 159 0.17 17.72 6.48
CA ALA A 159 0.91 16.49 6.25
C ALA A 159 0.01 15.35 5.74
N GLN A 160 -1.23 15.24 6.25
CA GLN A 160 -2.21 14.25 5.78
C GLN A 160 -2.70 14.50 4.34
N ILE A 161 -2.84 15.76 3.92
CA ILE A 161 -3.27 16.10 2.56
C ILE A 161 -2.10 16.23 1.58
N ASN A 162 -0.86 16.36 2.05
CA ASN A 162 0.33 16.61 1.25
C ASN A 162 0.78 15.38 0.45
N ASN A 163 0.01 15.05 -0.58
CA ASN A 163 0.32 14.01 -1.56
C ASN A 163 0.91 14.61 -2.85
N PHE A 164 1.41 15.85 -2.80
CA PHE A 164 1.88 16.60 -3.96
C PHE A 164 3.16 16.01 -4.58
N LEU A 165 4.09 15.47 -3.79
CA LEU A 165 5.26 14.81 -4.37
C LEU A 165 4.90 13.55 -5.18
N PRO A 166 4.03 12.64 -4.66
CA PRO A 166 3.45 11.58 -5.49
C PRO A 166 2.79 12.10 -6.77
N PHE A 167 2.04 13.21 -6.72
CA PHE A 167 1.45 13.82 -7.92
C PHE A 167 2.47 14.26 -8.96
N ALA A 168 3.58 14.86 -8.52
CA ALA A 168 4.68 15.29 -9.39
C ALA A 168 5.36 14.14 -10.13
N ILE A 169 5.21 12.90 -9.64
CA ILE A 169 5.71 11.69 -10.27
C ILE A 169 4.61 11.03 -11.12
N LEU A 170 3.45 10.76 -10.52
CA LEU A 170 2.37 9.99 -11.15
C LEU A 170 1.87 10.62 -12.44
N LEU A 171 1.54 11.90 -12.41
CA LEU A 171 0.84 12.55 -13.52
C LEU A 171 1.74 12.69 -14.76
N PRO A 172 2.98 13.21 -14.66
CA PRO A 172 3.81 13.37 -15.85
C PRO A 172 4.32 12.04 -16.39
N VAL A 173 4.60 11.06 -15.52
CA VAL A 173 4.97 9.69 -15.95
C VAL A 173 3.82 9.05 -16.73
N TYR A 174 2.60 9.13 -16.19
CA TYR A 174 1.41 8.59 -16.84
C TYR A 174 1.15 9.27 -18.20
N ALA A 175 1.20 10.61 -18.24
CA ALA A 175 1.01 11.39 -19.45
C ALA A 175 2.06 11.07 -20.51
N ARG A 176 3.35 11.07 -20.12
CA ARG A 176 4.46 10.81 -21.04
C ARG A 176 4.42 9.40 -21.63
N ALA A 177 4.07 8.41 -20.80
CA ALA A 177 3.90 7.05 -21.26
C ALA A 177 2.72 6.92 -22.22
N ARG A 178 1.60 7.63 -22.01
CA ARG A 178 0.47 7.67 -22.95
C ARG A 178 0.83 8.37 -24.26
N GLU A 179 1.53 9.51 -24.20
CA GLU A 179 1.98 10.27 -25.38
C GLU A 179 2.95 9.48 -26.27
N THR A 180 3.79 8.64 -25.67
CA THR A 180 4.81 7.85 -26.38
C THR A 180 4.39 6.39 -26.63
N ASP A 181 3.09 6.06 -26.47
CA ASP A 181 2.55 4.69 -26.53
C ASP A 181 3.39 3.65 -25.74
N GLY A 182 3.88 4.07 -24.58
CA GLY A 182 4.63 3.26 -23.63
C GLY A 182 6.13 3.15 -23.92
N GLU A 183 6.68 3.89 -24.88
CA GLU A 183 8.12 3.83 -25.18
C GLU A 183 8.99 4.50 -24.11
N SER A 184 8.52 5.62 -23.56
CA SER A 184 9.22 6.39 -22.53
C SER A 184 8.30 6.82 -21.38
N THR A 185 8.82 6.72 -20.17
CA THR A 185 8.20 7.24 -18.93
C THR A 185 9.03 8.37 -18.32
N PHE A 186 10.11 8.77 -18.99
CA PHE A 186 11.10 9.64 -18.39
C PHE A 186 10.71 11.12 -18.53
N ASN A 187 10.70 11.82 -17.41
CA ASN A 187 10.50 13.26 -17.29
C ASN A 187 11.46 13.79 -16.22
N TRP A 188 12.25 14.83 -16.55
CA TRP A 188 13.28 15.36 -15.65
C TRP A 188 12.71 15.95 -14.36
N ILE A 189 11.53 16.56 -14.39
CA ILE A 189 10.88 17.13 -13.21
C ILE A 189 10.39 16.00 -12.29
N SER A 190 9.76 14.96 -12.86
CA SER A 190 9.38 13.77 -12.09
C SER A 190 10.59 13.02 -11.54
N PHE A 191 11.70 12.98 -12.27
CA PHE A 191 12.96 12.40 -11.76
C PHE A 191 13.52 13.23 -10.60
N GLY A 192 13.46 14.56 -10.66
CA GLY A 192 13.83 15.44 -9.55
C GLY A 192 12.97 15.22 -8.32
N ALA A 193 11.64 15.12 -8.49
CA ALA A 193 10.71 14.77 -7.40
C ALA A 193 11.04 13.39 -6.80
N TRP A 194 11.30 12.40 -7.66
CA TRP A 194 11.70 11.06 -7.26
C TRP A 194 12.99 11.07 -6.44
N ALA A 195 14.03 11.75 -6.94
CA ALA A 195 15.33 11.83 -6.28
C ALA A 195 15.21 12.55 -4.92
N TYR A 196 14.46 13.65 -4.87
CA TYR A 196 14.20 14.36 -3.61
C TYR A 196 13.48 13.46 -2.60
N SER A 197 12.41 12.78 -3.00
CA SER A 197 11.68 11.86 -2.11
C SER A 197 12.56 10.71 -1.62
N THR A 198 13.31 10.05 -2.51
CA THR A 198 14.14 8.91 -2.12
C THR A 198 15.34 9.32 -1.28
N ILE A 199 16.02 10.42 -1.59
CA ILE A 199 17.22 10.85 -0.86
C ILE A 199 16.84 11.55 0.44
N VAL A 200 16.03 12.61 0.38
CA VAL A 200 15.74 13.46 1.54
C VAL A 200 14.76 12.78 2.47
N PHE A 201 13.61 12.33 1.96
CA PHE A 201 12.62 11.66 2.80
C PHE A 201 12.93 10.19 3.04
N GLY A 202 13.66 9.52 2.15
CA GLY A 202 14.01 8.11 2.32
C GLY A 202 15.31 7.90 3.07
N LEU A 203 16.43 8.19 2.40
CA LEU A 203 17.76 7.85 2.89
C LEU A 203 18.13 8.65 4.15
N LEU A 204 17.98 9.97 4.15
CA LEU A 204 18.41 10.81 5.28
C LEU A 204 17.55 10.64 6.55
N THR A 205 16.33 10.12 6.44
CA THR A 205 15.45 9.87 7.60
C THR A 205 15.28 8.38 7.93
N PHE A 206 16.02 7.52 7.24
CA PHE A 206 15.93 6.06 7.34
C PHE A 206 14.49 5.54 7.17
N SER A 207 13.73 6.17 6.27
CA SER A 207 12.33 5.83 6.04
C SER A 207 12.20 4.86 4.86
N LYS A 208 11.82 3.61 5.14
CA LYS A 208 11.44 2.62 4.10
C LYS A 208 10.41 3.17 3.12
N GLN A 209 9.35 3.78 3.66
CA GLN A 209 8.31 4.39 2.84
C GLN A 209 8.92 5.50 1.97
N GLY A 210 9.73 6.39 2.53
CA GLY A 210 10.40 7.45 1.76
C GLY A 210 11.30 6.93 0.64
N ILE A 211 12.05 5.84 0.89
CA ILE A 211 12.94 5.22 -0.10
C ILE A 211 12.13 4.67 -1.29
N TYR A 212 11.01 3.99 -1.03
CA TYR A 212 10.30 3.21 -2.06
C TYR A 212 9.07 3.89 -2.66
N SER A 213 8.38 4.78 -1.94
CA SER A 213 7.11 5.36 -2.41
C SER A 213 7.23 6.06 -3.76
N ALA A 214 8.34 6.75 -4.03
CA ALA A 214 8.57 7.40 -5.31
C ALA A 214 8.72 6.39 -6.46
N SER A 215 9.43 5.28 -6.24
CA SER A 215 9.60 4.20 -7.20
C SER A 215 8.29 3.44 -7.45
N VAL A 216 7.50 3.20 -6.40
CA VAL A 216 6.17 2.59 -6.50
C VAL A 216 5.22 3.53 -7.25
N ALA A 217 5.23 4.83 -6.97
CA ALA A 217 4.45 5.82 -7.71
C ALA A 217 4.79 5.78 -9.21
N TRP A 218 6.09 5.82 -9.56
CA TRP A 218 6.53 5.69 -10.94
C TRP A 218 6.04 4.37 -11.58
N ALA A 219 6.18 3.24 -10.88
CA ALA A 219 5.77 1.93 -11.39
C ALA A 219 4.26 1.86 -11.62
N VAL A 220 3.45 2.35 -10.68
CA VAL A 220 1.98 2.41 -10.78
C VAL A 220 1.57 3.23 -12.01
N ALA A 221 2.13 4.42 -12.19
CA ALA A 221 1.83 5.25 -13.36
C ALA A 221 2.28 4.61 -14.68
N ALA A 222 3.51 4.08 -14.73
CA ALA A 222 4.05 3.44 -15.92
C ALA A 222 3.24 2.21 -16.35
N LEU A 223 2.90 1.33 -15.41
CA LEU A 223 2.11 0.13 -15.67
C LEU A 223 0.67 0.46 -16.06
N ALA A 224 0.05 1.45 -15.42
CA ALA A 224 -1.29 1.91 -15.78
C ALA A 224 -1.35 2.54 -17.18
N ALA A 225 -0.27 3.19 -17.61
CA ALA A 225 -0.17 3.81 -18.93
C ALA A 225 0.17 2.82 -20.06
N GLY A 226 0.50 1.57 -19.74
CA GLY A 226 0.87 0.59 -20.76
C GLY A 226 2.36 0.60 -21.11
N TYR A 227 3.27 0.80 -20.16
CA TYR A 227 4.70 0.91 -20.44
C TYR A 227 5.27 -0.36 -21.09
N ARG A 228 6.11 -0.16 -22.12
CA ARG A 228 6.78 -1.25 -22.85
C ARG A 228 8.09 -1.60 -22.16
N ILE A 229 8.11 -2.76 -21.51
CA ILE A 229 9.32 -3.30 -20.88
C ILE A 229 10.04 -4.23 -21.85
N GLY A 230 11.31 -3.91 -22.10
CA GLY A 230 12.27 -4.78 -22.78
C GLY A 230 13.08 -5.60 -21.76
N LYS A 231 13.80 -6.62 -22.23
CA LYS A 231 14.58 -7.54 -21.37
C LYS A 231 15.59 -6.81 -20.48
N VAL A 232 16.29 -5.82 -21.02
CA VAL A 232 17.28 -5.02 -20.27
C VAL A 232 16.63 -4.22 -19.14
N ARG A 233 15.45 -3.63 -19.39
CA ARG A 233 14.68 -2.90 -18.37
C ARG A 233 14.17 -3.83 -17.29
N LEU A 234 13.76 -5.05 -17.64
CA LEU A 234 13.35 -6.06 -16.68
C LEU A 234 14.53 -6.47 -15.78
N LEU A 235 15.71 -6.73 -16.37
CA LEU A 235 16.93 -7.02 -15.62
C LEU A 235 17.28 -5.88 -14.66
N ALA A 236 17.20 -4.62 -15.12
CA ALA A 236 17.43 -3.46 -14.27
C ALA A 236 16.44 -3.40 -13.09
N LEU A 237 15.15 -3.67 -13.32
CA LEU A 237 14.15 -3.75 -12.25
C LEU A 237 14.46 -4.87 -11.25
N THR A 238 14.92 -6.04 -11.72
CA THR A 238 15.35 -7.14 -10.87
C THR A 238 16.56 -6.73 -10.02
N VAL A 239 17.57 -6.09 -10.60
CA VAL A 239 18.74 -5.59 -9.85
C VAL A 239 18.32 -4.56 -8.81
N VAL A 240 17.44 -3.61 -9.16
CA VAL A 240 16.90 -2.63 -8.20
C VAL A 240 16.14 -3.33 -7.07
N ALA A 241 15.33 -4.35 -7.35
CA ALA A 241 14.62 -5.11 -6.33
C ALA A 241 15.58 -5.86 -5.39
N VAL A 242 16.67 -6.42 -5.92
CA VAL A 242 17.73 -7.06 -5.13
C VAL A 242 18.45 -6.04 -4.26
N VAL A 243 18.83 -4.87 -4.79
CA VAL A 243 19.47 -3.80 -4.01
C VAL A 243 18.53 -3.27 -2.92
N ALA A 244 17.25 -3.09 -3.25
CA ALA A 244 16.22 -2.69 -2.30
C ALA A 244 16.12 -3.69 -1.14
N SER A 245 16.04 -4.99 -1.43
CA SER A 245 15.90 -6.02 -0.38
C SER A 245 17.20 -6.23 0.41
N SER A 246 18.34 -6.28 -0.26
CA SER A 246 19.62 -6.68 0.35
C SER A 246 20.44 -5.54 0.96
N ILE A 247 20.22 -4.29 0.55
CA ILE A 247 21.00 -3.13 1.00
C ILE A 247 20.10 -2.08 1.64
N LEU A 248 19.13 -1.53 0.89
CA LEU A 248 18.34 -0.39 1.37
C LEU A 248 17.40 -0.74 2.53
N THR A 249 16.88 -1.97 2.55
CA THR A 249 16.04 -2.46 3.64
C THR A 249 16.85 -2.60 4.95
N PRO A 250 17.99 -3.32 5.00
CA PRO A 250 18.89 -3.31 6.16
C PRO A 250 19.29 -1.90 6.61
N TYR A 251 19.73 -1.06 5.66
CA TYR A 251 20.07 0.35 5.91
C TYR A 251 18.97 1.09 6.67
N SER A 252 17.74 1.03 6.17
CA SER A 252 16.60 1.70 6.81
C SER A 252 16.22 1.12 8.17
N GLN A 253 16.60 -0.13 8.48
CA GLN A 253 16.27 -0.77 9.75
C GLN A 253 17.28 -0.44 10.83
N ILE A 254 18.57 -0.57 10.52
CA ILE A 254 19.64 -0.17 11.43
C ILE A 254 19.57 1.34 11.66
N GLY A 255 19.43 2.11 10.58
CA GLY A 255 19.38 3.56 10.61
C GLY A 255 18.31 4.16 11.53
N ARG A 256 17.18 3.47 11.71
CA ARG A 256 16.08 3.94 12.58
C ARG A 256 16.51 4.15 14.02
N GLN A 257 17.53 3.44 14.49
CA GLN A 257 18.06 3.58 15.86
C GLN A 257 18.74 4.94 16.08
N PHE A 258 19.21 5.59 15.01
CA PHE A 258 19.87 6.89 15.06
C PHE A 258 18.91 8.06 14.89
N ARG A 259 17.60 7.84 14.76
CA ARG A 259 16.63 8.93 14.61
C ARG A 259 16.66 9.86 15.83
N GLY A 260 16.82 11.15 15.57
CA GLY A 260 16.96 12.17 16.60
C GLY A 260 18.40 12.37 17.10
N ALA A 261 19.37 11.59 16.62
CA ALA A 261 20.77 11.83 16.88
C ALA A 261 21.26 13.13 16.20
N ALA A 262 22.18 13.84 16.83
CA ALA A 262 22.72 15.10 16.31
C ALA A 262 23.54 14.90 15.03
N ASP A 263 24.13 13.71 14.87
CA ASP A 263 24.98 13.26 13.76
C ASP A 263 24.23 12.38 12.74
N LEU A 264 22.89 12.49 12.66
CA LEU A 264 22.03 11.67 11.79
C LEU A 264 22.54 11.55 10.35
N ASN A 265 23.01 12.66 9.76
CA ASN A 265 23.49 12.70 8.39
C ASN A 265 24.82 11.94 8.23
N ASP A 266 25.71 12.03 9.21
CA ASP A 266 26.99 11.32 9.19
C ASP A 266 26.76 9.82 9.34
N GLN A 267 25.81 9.42 10.20
CA GLN A 267 25.37 8.03 10.32
C GLN A 267 24.74 7.52 9.02
N ALA A 268 23.94 8.34 8.33
CA ALA A 268 23.36 7.98 7.04
C ALA A 268 24.43 7.74 5.97
N ILE A 269 25.45 8.61 5.90
CA ILE A 269 26.58 8.44 4.98
C ILE A 269 27.38 7.19 5.34
N TYR A 270 27.72 6.99 6.61
CA TYR A 270 28.47 5.82 7.08
C TYR A 270 27.82 4.50 6.67
N LEU A 271 26.52 4.35 6.91
CA LEU A 271 25.78 3.13 6.58
C LEU A 271 25.66 2.90 5.06
N LEU A 272 25.67 3.97 4.25
CA LEU A 272 25.69 3.86 2.78
C LEU A 272 27.07 3.49 2.23
N GLU A 273 28.14 3.96 2.87
CA GLU A 273 29.53 3.63 2.51
C GLU A 273 29.91 2.19 2.93
N HIS A 274 29.27 1.66 3.98
CA HIS A 274 29.53 0.32 4.51
C HIS A 274 28.29 -0.60 4.39
N PRO A 275 27.79 -0.88 3.17
CA PRO A 275 26.52 -1.60 2.98
C PRO A 275 26.60 -3.07 3.40
N LEU A 276 27.77 -3.70 3.28
CA LEU A 276 27.98 -5.10 3.69
C LEU A 276 27.97 -5.24 5.22
N GLU A 277 28.69 -4.36 5.93
CA GLU A 277 28.68 -4.31 7.39
C GLU A 277 27.27 -4.00 7.92
N THR A 278 26.56 -3.04 7.31
CA THR A 278 25.17 -2.72 7.66
C THR A 278 24.26 -3.94 7.51
N ARG A 279 24.47 -4.76 6.48
CA ARG A 279 23.73 -6.00 6.28
C ARG A 279 24.06 -7.04 7.34
N GLU A 280 25.32 -7.18 7.74
CA GLU A 280 25.74 -8.09 8.82
C GLU A 280 25.17 -7.66 10.17
N LEU A 281 25.22 -6.37 10.49
CA LEU A 281 24.59 -5.79 11.69
C LEU A 281 23.10 -6.06 11.71
N TYR A 282 22.43 -5.90 10.57
CA TYR A 282 21.01 -6.22 10.44
C TYR A 282 20.72 -7.70 10.65
N ALA A 283 21.52 -8.60 10.07
CA ALA A 283 21.35 -10.04 10.27
C ALA A 283 21.54 -10.42 11.76
N LEU A 284 22.57 -9.88 12.41
CA LEU A 284 22.82 -10.10 13.84
C LEU A 284 21.70 -9.53 14.71
N GLN A 285 21.17 -8.35 14.38
CA GLN A 285 20.04 -7.78 15.08
C GLN A 285 18.78 -8.62 14.89
N SER A 286 18.48 -9.05 13.67
CA SER A 286 17.33 -9.90 13.36
C SER A 286 17.43 -11.22 14.13
N GLU A 287 18.60 -11.85 14.16
CA GLU A 287 18.82 -13.08 14.92
C GLU A 287 18.68 -12.85 16.44
N ARG A 288 19.19 -11.73 16.96
CA ARG A 288 19.01 -11.36 18.37
C ARG A 288 17.54 -11.07 18.69
N GLU A 289 16.81 -10.41 17.81
CA GLU A 289 15.37 -10.17 17.94
C GLU A 289 14.63 -11.50 17.95
N SER A 290 14.89 -12.41 17.00
CA SER A 290 14.32 -13.76 16.99
C SER A 290 14.63 -14.55 18.27
N ARG A 291 15.82 -14.36 18.88
CA ARG A 291 16.19 -15.02 20.15
C ARG A 291 15.63 -14.34 21.40
N ARG A 292 15.53 -13.01 21.41
CA ARG A 292 15.05 -12.21 22.56
C ARG A 292 13.54 -12.18 22.62
N HIS A 293 12.89 -12.02 21.48
CA HIS A 293 11.45 -12.12 21.34
C HIS A 293 11.12 -13.59 21.14
N LYS A 294 11.07 -14.33 22.26
CA LYS A 294 10.25 -15.55 22.37
C LYS A 294 8.73 -15.26 22.17
N SER A 295 8.37 -14.20 21.45
CA SER A 295 7.04 -14.15 20.84
C SER A 295 7.12 -15.12 19.66
N ASP A 296 6.49 -16.29 19.80
CA ASP A 296 6.42 -17.37 18.81
C ASP A 296 5.67 -16.97 17.52
N ILE A 297 5.78 -15.72 17.07
CA ILE A 297 5.06 -15.16 15.94
C ILE A 297 6.02 -15.04 14.75
N HIS A 298 6.30 -16.20 14.16
CA HIS A 298 7.05 -16.33 12.91
C HIS A 298 6.36 -17.39 12.07
N TRP A 299 6.29 -17.20 10.75
CA TRP A 299 5.64 -18.18 9.90
C TRP A 299 6.61 -19.22 9.32
N PHE A 300 7.83 -18.78 9.01
CA PHE A 300 8.87 -19.60 8.41
C PHE A 300 9.78 -20.21 9.47
N GLU A 301 10.30 -21.41 9.23
CA GLU A 301 11.26 -22.08 10.15
C GLU A 301 12.60 -21.33 10.24
N HIS A 302 12.98 -20.66 9.14
CA HIS A 302 14.17 -19.83 9.05
C HIS A 302 13.78 -18.41 8.64
N SER A 303 14.46 -17.41 9.19
CA SER A 303 14.16 -16.02 8.81
C SER A 303 14.44 -15.79 7.33
N GLN A 304 13.40 -15.42 6.60
CA GLN A 304 13.44 -15.06 5.18
C GLN A 304 13.62 -13.54 4.99
N GLY A 305 13.91 -12.81 6.06
CA GLY A 305 14.24 -11.38 6.06
C GLY A 305 13.08 -10.50 5.63
N LEU A 306 13.10 -10.01 4.38
CA LEU A 306 12.03 -9.16 3.87
C LEU A 306 10.70 -9.93 3.76
N LEU A 307 10.73 -11.22 3.42
CA LEU A 307 9.51 -12.01 3.22
C LEU A 307 8.74 -12.21 4.53
N ASP A 308 9.43 -12.37 5.66
CA ASP A 308 8.82 -12.44 7.00
C ASP A 308 7.97 -11.19 7.31
N ARG A 309 8.36 -10.05 6.71
CA ARG A 309 7.71 -8.74 6.95
C ARG A 309 6.71 -8.35 5.88
N LEU A 310 6.73 -9.00 4.72
CA LEU A 310 5.78 -8.73 3.64
C LEU A 310 4.44 -9.44 3.85
N THR A 311 4.36 -10.37 4.82
CA THR A 311 3.15 -11.11 5.15
C THR A 311 2.55 -10.71 6.49
N MET A 312 1.23 -10.55 6.51
CA MET A 312 0.46 -10.23 7.73
C MET A 312 -0.13 -11.47 8.39
N PHE A 313 -0.08 -12.63 7.72
CA PHE A 313 -0.73 -13.84 8.20
C PHE A 313 -0.29 -14.31 9.61
N PRO A 314 1.01 -14.37 9.97
CA PRO A 314 1.42 -14.86 11.29
C PRO A 314 0.99 -13.95 12.45
N ILE A 315 1.11 -12.64 12.30
CA ILE A 315 0.67 -11.68 13.34
C ILE A 315 -0.85 -11.70 13.51
N ASP A 316 -1.58 -11.86 12.41
CA ASP A 316 -3.03 -12.01 12.43
C ASP A 316 -3.47 -13.32 13.07
N ASP A 317 -2.77 -14.41 12.79
CA ASP A 317 -3.03 -15.71 13.41
C ASP A 317 -2.88 -15.66 14.93
N ALA A 318 -1.84 -14.96 15.42
CA ALA A 318 -1.65 -14.74 16.84
C ALA A 318 -2.79 -13.94 17.47
N LEU A 319 -3.30 -12.90 16.79
CA LEU A 319 -4.42 -12.08 17.25
C LEU A 319 -5.75 -12.85 17.22
N ILE A 320 -5.97 -13.66 16.20
CA ILE A 320 -7.15 -14.52 16.06
C ILE A 320 -7.15 -15.60 17.16
N ALA A 321 -6.01 -16.23 17.42
CA ALA A 321 -5.85 -17.18 18.51
C ALA A 321 -6.15 -16.55 19.88
N MET A 322 -5.66 -15.32 20.10
CA MET A 322 -5.94 -14.55 21.33
C MET A 322 -7.44 -14.24 21.46
N THR A 323 -8.09 -13.89 20.34
CA THR A 323 -9.54 -13.64 20.30
C THR A 323 -10.35 -14.89 20.67
N ASP A 324 -9.96 -16.06 20.18
CA ASP A 324 -10.60 -17.34 20.51
C ASP A 324 -10.43 -17.74 21.99
N GLN A 325 -9.43 -17.18 22.68
CA GLN A 325 -9.24 -17.34 24.13
C GLN A 325 -10.11 -16.38 24.97
N GLY A 326 -10.99 -15.60 24.33
CA GLY A 326 -11.93 -14.70 25.00
C GLY A 326 -11.45 -13.24 25.09
N HIS A 327 -10.30 -12.91 24.51
CA HIS A 327 -9.79 -11.54 24.44
C HIS A 327 -10.30 -10.82 23.20
N SER A 328 -11.61 -10.58 23.11
CA SER A 328 -12.18 -9.74 22.05
C SER A 328 -12.31 -8.29 22.51
N ARG A 329 -12.15 -7.36 21.57
CA ARG A 329 -12.47 -5.94 21.78
C ARG A 329 -13.93 -5.67 21.42
N THR A 330 -14.35 -4.42 21.62
CA THR A 330 -15.72 -3.97 21.33
C THR A 330 -15.73 -3.05 20.12
N LEU A 331 -16.92 -2.77 19.58
CA LEU A 331 -17.14 -1.80 18.51
C LEU A 331 -16.62 -0.38 18.80
N TYR A 332 -16.21 -0.10 20.04
CA TYR A 332 -15.53 1.14 20.40
C TYR A 332 -14.28 1.39 19.54
N VAL A 333 -13.55 0.35 19.14
CA VAL A 333 -12.41 0.46 18.21
C VAL A 333 -12.82 1.21 16.94
N TYR A 334 -13.92 0.81 16.30
CA TYR A 334 -14.41 1.47 15.08
C TYR A 334 -14.98 2.85 15.33
N ALA A 335 -15.61 3.07 16.49
CA ALA A 335 -16.03 4.41 16.90
C ALA A 335 -14.82 5.36 16.96
N THR A 336 -13.68 4.90 17.47
CA THR A 336 -12.46 5.72 17.48
C THR A 336 -11.86 5.92 16.10
N TYR A 337 -11.97 4.97 15.16
CA TYR A 337 -11.58 5.22 13.75
C TYR A 337 -12.44 6.33 13.13
N LEU A 338 -13.75 6.31 13.38
CA LEU A 338 -14.66 7.37 12.92
C LEU A 338 -14.33 8.72 13.58
N MET A 339 -14.12 8.75 14.90
CA MET A 339 -13.71 9.96 15.61
C MET A 339 -12.38 10.51 15.08
N ASN A 340 -11.42 9.64 14.77
CA ASN A 340 -10.12 10.04 14.26
C ASN A 340 -10.16 10.52 12.80
N SER A 341 -11.20 10.19 12.03
CA SER A 341 -11.42 10.76 10.70
C SER A 341 -11.74 12.26 10.73
N VAL A 342 -12.23 12.77 11.87
CA VAL A 342 -12.47 14.20 12.08
C VAL A 342 -11.12 14.90 12.28
N PRO A 343 -10.78 15.92 11.47
CA PRO A 343 -9.54 16.69 11.65
C PRO A 343 -9.40 17.24 13.05
N HIS A 344 -8.18 17.23 13.59
CA HIS A 344 -7.89 17.69 14.96
C HIS A 344 -8.28 19.15 15.19
N LEU A 345 -8.32 19.97 14.13
CA LEU A 345 -8.85 21.34 14.18
C LEU A 345 -10.29 21.42 14.69
N PHE A 346 -11.14 20.44 14.36
CA PHE A 346 -12.55 20.41 14.76
C PHE A 346 -12.80 19.57 16.02
N PHE A 347 -11.88 18.65 16.33
CA PHE A 347 -11.95 17.85 17.55
C PHE A 347 -10.54 17.69 18.16
N PRO A 348 -10.07 18.71 18.91
CA PRO A 348 -8.74 18.69 19.51
C PRO A 348 -8.57 17.55 20.52
N ASP A 349 -9.55 17.36 21.40
CA ASP A 349 -9.46 16.38 22.48
C ASP A 349 -9.86 14.94 22.06
N LYS A 350 -9.73 14.62 20.76
CA LYS A 350 -10.10 13.29 20.26
C LYS A 350 -9.13 12.21 20.76
N PRO A 351 -9.61 11.00 21.07
CA PRO A 351 -8.75 9.93 21.55
C PRO A 351 -7.78 9.47 20.45
N ASN A 352 -6.48 9.53 20.74
CA ASN A 352 -5.43 9.02 19.85
C ASN A 352 -4.92 7.66 20.33
N ILE A 353 -5.72 6.63 20.10
CA ILE A 353 -5.38 5.25 20.48
C ILE A 353 -4.76 4.54 19.28
N LEU A 354 -3.52 4.08 19.44
CA LEU A 354 -2.83 3.28 18.44
C LEU A 354 -3.22 1.80 18.61
N TRP A 355 -4.41 1.44 18.13
CA TRP A 355 -4.98 0.09 18.30
C TRP A 355 -4.07 -1.04 17.85
N GLY A 356 -3.28 -0.82 16.80
CA GLY A 356 -2.29 -1.81 16.39
C GLY A 356 -1.23 -2.09 17.47
N ASN A 357 -0.82 -1.10 18.26
CA ASN A 357 0.09 -1.33 19.39
C ASN A 357 -0.64 -2.02 20.55
N GLU A 358 -1.89 -1.63 20.84
CA GLU A 358 -2.72 -2.29 21.85
C GLU A 358 -2.86 -3.79 21.56
N PHE A 359 -3.21 -4.15 20.31
CA PHE A 359 -3.32 -5.55 19.90
C PHE A 359 -1.97 -6.26 19.93
N ALA A 360 -0.88 -5.56 19.58
CA ALA A 360 0.47 -6.11 19.65
C ALA A 360 0.93 -6.38 21.10
N HIS A 361 0.50 -5.59 22.07
CA HIS A 361 0.72 -5.89 23.50
C HIS A 361 -0.03 -7.15 23.92
N GLU A 362 -1.27 -7.33 23.46
CA GLU A 362 -2.10 -8.50 23.80
C GLU A 362 -1.47 -9.82 23.33
N ILE A 363 -0.88 -9.83 22.14
CA ILE A 363 -0.23 -11.04 21.60
C ILE A 363 1.22 -11.21 22.08
N GLY A 364 1.72 -10.29 22.93
CA GLY A 364 3.06 -10.33 23.50
C GLY A 364 4.18 -9.92 22.53
N MET A 365 3.86 -9.18 21.46
CA MET A 365 4.84 -8.74 20.45
C MET A 365 5.59 -7.47 20.89
N LEU A 366 4.95 -6.59 21.65
CA LEU A 366 5.57 -5.36 22.17
C LEU A 366 5.78 -5.43 23.68
N SER A 367 6.89 -4.85 24.14
CA SER A 367 7.12 -4.67 25.58
C SER A 367 6.02 -3.78 26.19
N PRO A 368 5.61 -3.97 27.45
CA PRO A 368 4.50 -3.20 28.05
C PRO A 368 4.68 -1.67 28.06
N ALA A 369 5.90 -1.17 27.85
CA ALA A 369 6.22 0.25 27.82
C ALA A 369 6.29 0.84 26.40
N ASP A 370 6.25 0.01 25.35
CA ASP A 370 6.40 0.47 23.97
C ASP A 370 5.05 0.75 23.30
N HIS A 371 4.63 2.01 23.36
CA HIS A 371 3.41 2.48 22.70
C HIS A 371 3.67 3.19 21.37
N THR A 372 4.87 3.08 20.79
CA THR A 372 5.31 3.95 19.68
C THR A 372 5.63 3.22 18.38
N THR A 373 5.93 1.92 18.45
CA THR A 373 6.45 1.14 17.30
C THR A 373 5.50 1.03 16.10
N SER A 374 4.21 1.33 16.27
CA SER A 374 3.18 1.37 15.21
C SER A 374 3.07 0.05 14.46
N ILE A 375 2.56 -0.97 15.16
CA ILE A 375 2.27 -2.29 14.59
C ILE A 375 0.93 -2.25 13.84
N SER A 376 0.82 -3.09 12.82
CA SER A 376 -0.31 -3.14 11.90
C SER A 376 -0.85 -4.57 11.81
N PHE A 377 -2.14 -4.70 11.53
CA PHE A 377 -2.82 -5.97 11.32
C PHE A 377 -3.68 -5.89 10.05
N SER A 378 -4.07 -7.04 9.50
CA SER A 378 -5.01 -7.01 8.38
C SER A 378 -6.40 -6.55 8.84
N PRO A 379 -7.24 -6.04 7.91
CA PRO A 379 -8.63 -5.76 8.22
C PRO A 379 -9.42 -7.00 8.69
N PHE A 380 -8.99 -8.23 8.35
CA PHE A 380 -9.74 -9.44 8.70
C PHE A 380 -9.52 -9.84 10.16
N SER A 381 -8.28 -9.79 10.65
CA SER A 381 -7.97 -10.05 12.05
C SER A 381 -8.51 -8.95 12.96
N ASP A 382 -8.41 -7.68 12.57
CA ASP A 382 -9.04 -6.55 13.28
C ASP A 382 -10.55 -6.77 13.39
N ALA A 383 -11.21 -7.12 12.27
CA ALA A 383 -12.64 -7.42 12.27
C ALA A 383 -13.02 -8.58 13.18
N TYR A 384 -12.25 -9.67 13.15
CA TYR A 384 -12.51 -10.80 14.04
C TYR A 384 -12.26 -10.45 15.51
N HIS A 385 -11.23 -9.66 15.81
CA HIS A 385 -10.87 -9.31 17.16
C HIS A 385 -11.89 -8.35 17.81
N VAL A 386 -12.49 -7.45 17.04
CA VAL A 386 -13.46 -6.43 17.51
C VAL A 386 -14.88 -6.96 17.77
N GLY A 387 -15.23 -8.12 17.23
CA GLY A 387 -16.55 -8.72 17.47
C GLY A 387 -16.80 -10.01 16.68
N GLN A 388 -15.74 -10.76 16.44
CA GLN A 388 -15.72 -12.09 15.87
C GLN A 388 -16.53 -12.17 14.57
N TRP A 389 -17.31 -13.23 14.41
CA TRP A 389 -18.14 -13.47 13.23
C TRP A 389 -19.21 -12.41 13.01
N GLN A 390 -19.70 -11.76 14.07
CA GLN A 390 -20.73 -10.73 13.92
C GLN A 390 -20.19 -9.54 13.14
N VAL A 391 -19.00 -9.07 13.49
CA VAL A 391 -18.35 -7.97 12.78
C VAL A 391 -17.99 -8.37 11.35
N ILE A 392 -17.42 -9.57 11.15
CA ILE A 392 -17.06 -10.06 9.81
C ILE A 392 -18.28 -10.11 8.88
N PHE A 393 -19.42 -10.64 9.33
CA PHE A 393 -20.56 -10.88 8.43
C PHE A 393 -21.56 -9.72 8.35
N PHE A 394 -21.64 -8.83 9.35
CA PHE A 394 -22.64 -7.75 9.36
C PHE A 394 -22.05 -6.36 9.19
N ILE A 395 -20.86 -6.08 9.74
CA ILE A 395 -20.28 -4.73 9.74
C ILE A 395 -19.25 -4.56 8.63
N ALA A 396 -18.32 -5.50 8.50
CA ALA A 396 -17.25 -5.45 7.51
C ALA A 396 -17.76 -5.33 6.06
N PRO A 397 -18.81 -6.05 5.59
CA PRO A 397 -19.29 -5.91 4.22
C PRO A 397 -19.79 -4.49 3.93
N PHE A 398 -20.44 -3.85 4.90
CA PHE A 398 -20.90 -2.47 4.78
C PHE A 398 -19.72 -1.50 4.70
N MET A 399 -18.72 -1.65 5.58
CA MET A 399 -17.52 -0.80 5.58
C MET A 399 -16.73 -0.93 4.27
N PHE A 400 -16.52 -2.15 3.76
CA PHE A 400 -15.89 -2.36 2.45
C PHE A 400 -16.73 -1.82 1.31
N PHE A 401 -18.06 -1.98 1.36
CA PHE A 401 -18.94 -1.42 0.34
C PHE A 401 -18.83 0.11 0.29
N VAL A 402 -18.85 0.79 1.45
CA VAL A 402 -18.66 2.25 1.52
C VAL A 402 -17.30 2.65 0.97
N LEU A 403 -16.23 1.97 1.36
CA LEU A 403 -14.88 2.20 0.81
C LEU A 403 -14.87 2.09 -0.72
N PHE A 404 -15.35 0.98 -1.27
CA PHE A 404 -15.32 0.75 -2.71
C PHE A 404 -16.24 1.70 -3.47
N TYR A 405 -17.44 1.96 -2.95
CA TYR A 405 -18.39 2.88 -3.56
C TYR A 405 -17.83 4.30 -3.62
N VAL A 406 -17.28 4.81 -2.52
CA VAL A 406 -16.71 6.16 -2.48
C VAL A 406 -15.51 6.26 -3.41
N THR A 407 -14.52 5.37 -3.26
CA THR A 407 -13.26 5.47 -4.02
C THR A 407 -13.47 5.27 -5.52
N ASP A 408 -14.27 4.28 -5.95
CA ASP A 408 -14.60 4.08 -7.37
C ASP A 408 -15.49 5.22 -7.92
N SER A 409 -16.43 5.75 -7.13
CA SER A 409 -17.30 6.84 -7.60
C SER A 409 -16.58 8.18 -7.72
N VAL A 410 -15.56 8.42 -6.88
CA VAL A 410 -14.75 9.64 -6.91
C VAL A 410 -13.76 9.60 -8.06
N ALA A 411 -12.94 8.55 -8.13
CA ALA A 411 -11.82 8.47 -9.06
C ALA A 411 -12.11 7.69 -10.35
N GLY A 412 -13.06 6.76 -10.34
CA GLY A 412 -13.32 5.86 -11.47
C GLY A 412 -12.17 4.89 -11.70
N SER A 413 -11.95 4.51 -12.96
CA SER A 413 -10.81 3.68 -13.34
C SER A 413 -9.61 4.50 -13.82
N THR A 414 -8.41 3.91 -13.80
CA THR A 414 -7.18 4.48 -14.36
C THR A 414 -7.27 4.75 -15.87
N ASN A 415 -8.18 4.05 -16.57
CA ASN A 415 -8.48 4.32 -17.97
C ASN A 415 -9.36 5.57 -18.17
N GLN A 416 -10.10 5.98 -17.15
CA GLN A 416 -10.97 7.15 -17.19
C GLN A 416 -10.27 8.38 -16.61
N THR A 417 -9.54 8.22 -15.51
CA THR A 417 -8.89 9.34 -14.81
C THR A 417 -7.55 8.91 -14.21
N ALA A 418 -6.59 9.85 -14.14
CA ALA A 418 -5.33 9.61 -13.46
C ALA A 418 -5.46 9.61 -11.92
N TRP A 419 -6.58 10.13 -11.38
CA TRP A 419 -6.82 10.22 -9.93
C TRP A 419 -6.92 8.84 -9.26
N ALA A 420 -7.37 7.83 -10.01
CA ALA A 420 -7.42 6.46 -9.53
C ALA A 420 -6.02 5.92 -9.13
N LEU A 421 -4.94 6.42 -9.75
CA LEU A 421 -3.57 6.00 -9.45
C LEU A 421 -3.16 6.31 -8.01
N LEU A 422 -3.70 7.37 -7.40
CA LEU A 422 -3.43 7.69 -6.00
C LEU A 422 -4.00 6.65 -5.06
N TYR A 423 -5.22 6.19 -5.32
CA TYR A 423 -5.82 5.12 -4.51
C TYR A 423 -5.07 3.82 -4.71
N VAL A 424 -4.62 3.51 -5.93
CA VAL A 424 -3.75 2.34 -6.18
C VAL A 424 -2.47 2.44 -5.35
N LEU A 425 -1.81 3.61 -5.34
CA LEU A 425 -0.61 3.85 -4.54
C LEU A 425 -0.90 3.76 -3.03
N TYR A 426 -1.98 4.37 -2.56
CA TYR A 426 -2.38 4.34 -1.15
C TYR A 426 -2.68 2.92 -0.68
N PHE A 427 -3.50 2.19 -1.42
CA PHE A 427 -3.86 0.81 -1.09
C PHE A 427 -2.71 -0.18 -1.25
N SER A 428 -1.64 0.16 -1.99
CA SER A 428 -0.43 -0.68 -2.04
C SER A 428 0.23 -0.90 -0.68
N HIS A 429 -0.05 -0.01 0.27
CA HIS A 429 0.43 -0.09 1.64
C HIS A 429 -0.71 -0.34 2.63
N THR A 430 -1.81 0.41 2.52
CA THR A 430 -2.86 0.41 3.56
C THR A 430 -3.84 -0.75 3.46
N ALA A 431 -3.98 -1.39 2.29
CA ALA A 431 -4.90 -2.52 2.16
C ALA A 431 -4.53 -3.71 3.08
N PRO A 432 -3.28 -4.19 3.10
CA PRO A 432 -2.88 -5.28 4.01
C PRO A 432 -2.62 -4.84 5.45
N GLU A 433 -2.12 -3.62 5.69
CA GLU A 433 -1.58 -3.21 6.99
C GLU A 433 -2.45 -2.20 7.74
N GLY A 434 -3.43 -1.61 7.07
CA GLY A 434 -4.16 -0.48 7.62
C GLY A 434 -5.43 -0.86 8.38
N MET A 435 -5.59 -2.14 8.75
CA MET A 435 -6.72 -2.65 9.57
C MET A 435 -8.10 -2.27 8.99
N MET A 436 -9.18 -2.38 9.76
CA MET A 436 -10.49 -1.85 9.32
C MET A 436 -10.51 -0.32 9.29
N ALA A 437 -9.54 0.34 9.93
CA ALA A 437 -9.35 1.79 9.87
C ALA A 437 -9.21 2.30 8.43
N THR A 438 -8.60 1.52 7.53
CA THR A 438 -8.44 1.90 6.11
C THR A 438 -9.77 2.05 5.39
N THR A 439 -10.79 1.29 5.77
CA THR A 439 -12.13 1.46 5.18
C THR A 439 -12.73 2.82 5.54
N VAL A 440 -12.47 3.30 6.77
CA VAL A 440 -12.92 4.60 7.24
C VAL A 440 -12.07 5.71 6.64
N TYR A 441 -10.76 5.70 6.85
CA TYR A 441 -9.86 6.76 6.39
C TYR A 441 -9.77 6.84 4.86
N GLY A 442 -9.82 5.69 4.18
CA GLY A 442 -9.87 5.63 2.72
C GLY A 442 -11.13 6.27 2.13
N SER A 443 -12.29 6.05 2.75
CA SER A 443 -13.57 6.65 2.32
C SER A 443 -13.78 8.09 2.77
N THR A 444 -13.03 8.55 3.77
CA THR A 444 -13.17 9.91 4.35
C THR A 444 -11.93 10.76 4.08
N THR A 445 -10.97 10.80 5.01
CA THR A 445 -9.81 11.69 5.02
C THR A 445 -8.99 11.61 3.73
N PHE A 446 -8.66 10.39 3.27
CA PHE A 446 -7.88 10.23 2.06
C PHE A 446 -8.67 10.63 0.81
N THR A 447 -9.97 10.34 0.77
CA THR A 447 -10.84 10.80 -0.32
C THR A 447 -10.93 12.32 -0.39
N ILE A 448 -11.04 12.99 0.77
CA ILE A 448 -10.99 14.46 0.84
C ILE A 448 -9.63 14.96 0.31
N ALA A 449 -8.53 14.34 0.73
CA ALA A 449 -7.19 14.68 0.24
C ALA A 449 -7.07 14.52 -1.29
N VAL A 450 -7.65 13.46 -1.87
CA VAL A 450 -7.66 13.25 -3.32
C VAL A 450 -8.49 14.31 -4.04
N ILE A 451 -9.68 14.66 -3.53
CA ILE A 451 -10.54 15.69 -4.14
C ILE A 451 -9.86 17.07 -4.08
N LEU A 452 -9.33 17.45 -2.91
CA LEU A 452 -8.61 18.70 -2.73
C LEU A 452 -7.35 18.73 -3.59
N GLY A 453 -6.57 17.66 -3.56
CA GLY A 453 -5.39 17.47 -4.40
C GLY A 453 -5.73 17.65 -5.87
N ALA A 454 -6.79 17.03 -6.36
CA ALA A 454 -7.22 17.17 -7.75
C ALA A 454 -7.59 18.62 -8.12
N PHE A 455 -8.27 19.35 -7.23
CA PHE A 455 -8.58 20.77 -7.44
C PHE A 455 -7.33 21.64 -7.45
N VAL A 456 -6.45 21.48 -6.46
CA VAL A 456 -5.19 22.22 -6.36
C VAL A 456 -4.30 21.92 -7.57
N VAL A 457 -4.18 20.66 -7.97
CA VAL A 457 -3.42 20.23 -9.15
C VAL A 457 -4.01 20.82 -10.43
N ALA A 458 -5.33 20.79 -10.61
CA ALA A 458 -5.95 21.31 -11.83
C ALA A 458 -5.93 22.84 -11.94
N ARG A 459 -5.89 23.57 -10.82
CA ARG A 459 -6.09 25.04 -10.80
C ARG A 459 -4.91 25.85 -10.29
N ILE A 460 -4.22 25.39 -9.25
CA ILE A 460 -3.19 26.16 -8.53
C ILE A 460 -1.79 25.76 -8.99
N THR A 461 -1.49 24.46 -9.06
CA THR A 461 -0.14 24.00 -9.43
C THR A 461 0.35 24.48 -10.80
N PRO A 462 -0.47 24.63 -11.86
CA PRO A 462 0.01 25.17 -13.12
C PRO A 462 0.45 26.63 -13.00
N LEU A 463 -0.23 27.41 -12.14
CA LEU A 463 0.11 28.82 -11.90
C LEU A 463 1.45 28.92 -11.16
N LEU A 464 1.65 28.11 -10.12
CA LEU A 464 2.92 28.06 -9.39
C LEU A 464 4.06 27.56 -10.28
N GLY A 465 3.82 26.52 -11.08
CA GLY A 465 4.81 25.99 -12.02
C GLY A 465 5.24 27.01 -13.08
N GLN A 466 4.35 27.90 -13.52
CA GLN A 466 4.69 28.98 -14.47
C GLN A 466 5.69 30.00 -13.90
N LEU A 467 5.73 30.17 -12.57
CA LEU A 467 6.67 31.09 -11.93
C LEU A 467 8.12 30.59 -12.01
N VAL A 468 8.31 29.29 -12.17
CA VAL A 468 9.64 28.64 -12.12
C VAL A 468 10.04 28.05 -13.48
N THR A 469 9.08 27.59 -14.28
CA THR A 469 9.35 27.03 -15.60
C THR A 469 9.40 28.13 -16.65
N LEU A 470 10.50 28.18 -17.42
CA LEU A 470 10.62 29.08 -18.56
C LEU A 470 9.47 28.84 -19.56
N PRO A 471 8.90 29.90 -20.16
CA PRO A 471 7.87 29.73 -21.17
C PRO A 471 8.44 28.89 -22.31
N LYS A 472 7.86 27.70 -22.55
CA LYS A 472 8.17 26.96 -23.77
C LYS A 472 7.72 27.82 -24.94
N PRO A 473 8.56 28.05 -25.96
CA PRO A 473 8.12 28.72 -27.18
C PRO A 473 6.90 27.98 -27.71
N LEU A 474 5.84 28.73 -28.03
CA LEU A 474 4.64 28.17 -28.65
C LEU A 474 5.11 27.34 -29.85
N ALA A 475 4.85 26.03 -29.82
CA ALA A 475 5.07 25.21 -30.99
C ALA A 475 4.34 25.90 -32.16
N PRO A 476 4.97 26.05 -33.34
CA PRO A 476 4.31 26.64 -34.48
C PRO A 476 3.00 25.88 -34.65
N GLN A 477 1.87 26.59 -34.61
CA GLN A 477 0.57 25.99 -34.82
C GLN A 477 0.64 25.29 -36.18
N GLY A 478 0.75 23.96 -36.15
CA GLY A 478 0.75 23.15 -37.36
C GLY A 478 -0.50 23.50 -38.12
N VAL A 479 -0.29 23.96 -39.36
CA VAL A 479 -1.33 24.20 -40.36
C VAL A 479 -2.37 23.08 -40.26
N ALA A 480 -3.62 23.45 -40.05
CA ALA A 480 -4.74 22.53 -39.98
C ALA A 480 -4.70 21.57 -41.16
N VAL A 481 -4.36 20.31 -40.91
CA VAL A 481 -4.60 19.24 -41.87
C VAL A 481 -6.12 19.07 -41.90
N LYS A 482 -6.75 19.64 -42.92
CA LYS A 482 -8.12 19.29 -43.30
C LYS A 482 -8.13 17.80 -43.63
N SER A 483 -8.86 17.01 -42.84
CA SER A 483 -9.39 15.71 -43.24
C SER A 483 -10.86 15.66 -42.88
#